data_AF-A0AAW1LLC0-F1
#
_entry.id   AF-A0AAW1LLC0-F1
#
_cell.length_a   1.000
_cell.length_b   1.000
_cell.length_c   1.000
_cell.angle_alpha   90.00
_cell.angle_beta   90.00
_cell.angle_gamma   90.00
#
_symmetry.space_group_name_H-M   'P 1'
#
loop_
_entity.id
_entity.type
_entity.pdbx_description
1 polymer ?
#
loop_
_entity_poly.entity_id
_entity_poly.type
_entity_poly.pdbx_seq_one_letter_code
_entity_poly.pdbx_strand_id
1 'polypeptide(L)'
;MDLSPFILKAQCECLNENDEHPLTNALSTGGGFLQSDCDEQLIISITFNQAVKVHSLKVKGPMDKGPKTIKIFINQPRTLDFDMAESCSCVQELELSPGDLEGNPVNLRYVKFQNVNNIQLFIKDNISGNDVTQIDHVAIIGTPISTTNMGDFKRVAGKKGESH
;
A
#
# COMPACT_ATOMS: atom_id res chain seq x y z
N MET A 1 0.31 8.47 9.83
CA MET A 1 1.01 9.33 8.83
C MET A 1 1.06 8.57 7.52
N ASP A 2 1.07 9.26 6.38
CA ASP A 2 1.25 8.61 5.09
C ASP A 2 2.73 8.20 4.91
N LEU A 3 2.99 6.95 4.53
CA LEU A 3 4.34 6.41 4.39
C LEU A 3 4.93 6.55 2.98
N SER A 4 4.20 7.14 2.02
CA SER A 4 4.70 7.38 0.66
C SER A 4 6.09 8.04 0.58
N PRO A 5 6.47 9.02 1.43
CA PRO A 5 7.83 9.59 1.37
C PRO A 5 8.95 8.62 1.83
N PHE A 6 8.60 7.54 2.54
CA PHE A 6 9.55 6.51 2.97
C PHE A 6 9.65 5.34 1.98
N ILE A 7 8.76 5.29 0.98
CA ILE A 7 8.77 4.24 -0.04
C ILE A 7 9.91 4.50 -1.04
N LEU A 8 10.79 3.50 -1.22
CA LEU A 8 11.82 3.51 -2.23
C LEU A 8 11.22 3.08 -3.57
N LYS A 9 10.66 4.03 -4.33
CA LYS A 9 10.03 3.78 -5.64
C LYS A 9 10.94 3.01 -6.61
N ALA A 10 12.26 3.25 -6.56
CA ALA A 10 13.25 2.56 -7.40
C ALA A 10 13.49 1.09 -7.02
N GLN A 11 13.07 0.67 -5.82
CA GLN A 11 13.13 -0.71 -5.34
C GLN A 11 11.73 -1.31 -5.18
N CYS A 12 10.70 -0.63 -5.70
CA CYS A 12 9.38 -1.20 -5.78
C CYS A 12 9.29 -1.98 -7.09
N GLU A 13 8.69 -3.16 -7.01
CA GLU A 13 8.49 -4.05 -8.15
C GLU A 13 7.03 -4.44 -8.20
N CYS A 14 6.47 -4.60 -9.40
CA CYS A 14 5.16 -5.18 -9.56
C CYS A 14 5.24 -6.35 -10.53
N LEU A 15 4.64 -7.48 -10.18
CA LEU A 15 4.49 -8.62 -11.07
C LEU A 15 3.10 -8.57 -11.70
N ASN A 16 3.05 -8.92 -12.99
CA ASN A 16 1.86 -8.85 -13.84
C ASN A 16 1.30 -7.43 -14.03
N GLU A 17 2.14 -6.39 -13.88
CA GLU A 17 1.76 -5.02 -14.26
C GLU A 17 1.77 -4.84 -15.77
N ASN A 18 0.86 -4.01 -16.27
CA ASN A 18 0.84 -3.61 -17.67
C ASN A 18 1.86 -2.49 -17.94
N ASP A 19 2.60 -2.60 -19.04
CA ASP A 19 3.66 -1.64 -19.42
C ASP A 19 3.16 -0.19 -19.59
N GLU A 20 1.90 0.01 -20.02
CA GLU A 20 1.30 1.33 -20.18
C GLU A 20 0.84 1.93 -18.83
N HIS A 21 0.60 1.06 -17.84
CA HIS A 21 0.00 1.39 -16.54
C HIS A 21 0.80 0.78 -15.37
N PRO A 22 2.05 1.23 -15.14
CA PRO A 22 2.91 0.69 -14.11
C PRO A 22 2.53 1.12 -12.69
N LEU A 23 3.02 0.38 -11.68
CA LEU A 23 2.82 0.61 -10.25
C LEU A 23 3.19 2.03 -9.79
N THR A 24 4.18 2.64 -10.45
CA THR A 24 4.63 4.01 -10.14
C THR A 24 3.50 5.04 -10.21
N ASN A 25 2.50 4.78 -11.08
CA ASN A 25 1.29 5.57 -11.20
C ASN A 25 0.40 5.42 -9.96
N ALA A 26 0.16 4.18 -9.50
CA ALA A 26 -0.66 3.93 -8.31
C ALA A 26 -0.01 4.40 -7.00
N LEU A 27 1.34 4.48 -6.94
CA LEU A 27 2.08 5.02 -5.80
C LEU A 27 2.16 6.56 -5.81
N SER A 28 1.69 7.23 -6.85
CA SER A 28 1.74 8.68 -6.99
C SER A 28 0.34 9.25 -7.17
N THR A 29 0.05 10.39 -6.55
CA THR A 29 -1.27 11.05 -6.66
C THR A 29 -1.49 11.79 -8.00
N GLY A 30 -0.70 11.44 -9.04
CA GLY A 30 -0.55 12.18 -10.30
C GLY A 30 -1.58 11.85 -11.39
N GLY A 31 -2.58 11.01 -11.11
CA GLY A 31 -3.68 10.73 -12.03
C GLY A 31 -3.45 9.56 -13.01
N GLY A 32 -2.53 8.65 -12.71
CA GLY A 32 -2.46 7.36 -13.38
C GLY A 32 -3.09 6.24 -12.55
N PHE A 33 -3.10 5.03 -13.11
CA PHE A 33 -3.52 3.81 -12.43
C PHE A 33 -2.54 2.68 -12.74
N LEU A 34 -2.51 1.69 -11.87
CA LEU A 34 -1.91 0.38 -12.10
C LEU A 34 -2.98 -0.53 -12.70
N GLN A 35 -2.63 -1.28 -13.73
CA GLN A 35 -3.49 -2.31 -14.30
C GLN A 35 -2.71 -3.61 -14.45
N SER A 36 -3.39 -4.74 -14.30
CA SER A 36 -2.81 -6.03 -14.66
C SER A 36 -2.80 -6.27 -16.17
N ASP A 37 -1.80 -7.01 -16.64
CA ASP A 37 -1.59 -7.28 -18.07
C ASP A 37 -2.31 -8.56 -18.52
N CYS A 38 -2.08 -9.67 -17.81
CA CYS A 38 -2.51 -10.99 -18.27
C CYS A 38 -3.78 -11.52 -17.59
N ASP A 39 -3.96 -11.25 -16.30
CA ASP A 39 -5.03 -11.82 -15.47
C ASP A 39 -5.29 -10.94 -14.24
N GLU A 40 -6.25 -11.29 -13.38
CA GLU A 40 -6.63 -10.49 -12.22
C GLU A 40 -5.60 -10.47 -11.09
N GLN A 41 -4.62 -11.37 -11.11
CA GLN A 41 -3.64 -11.52 -10.04
C GLN A 41 -2.50 -10.51 -10.20
N LEU A 42 -2.16 -9.82 -9.12
CA LEU A 42 -1.09 -8.83 -9.09
C LEU A 42 -0.27 -8.98 -7.83
N ILE A 43 1.06 -8.86 -7.93
CA ILE A 43 1.93 -8.79 -6.76
C ILE A 43 2.63 -7.46 -6.75
N ILE A 44 2.39 -6.66 -5.71
CA ILE A 44 2.99 -5.35 -5.52
C ILE A 44 4.01 -5.46 -4.39
N SER A 45 5.29 -5.31 -4.72
CA SER A 45 6.40 -5.31 -3.77
C SER A 45 6.85 -3.88 -3.48
N ILE A 46 6.72 -3.46 -2.24
CA ILE A 46 7.04 -2.11 -1.78
C ILE A 46 8.13 -2.19 -0.71
N THR A 47 9.26 -1.55 -1.01
CA THR A 47 10.40 -1.48 -0.09
C THR A 47 10.45 -0.09 0.56
N PHE A 48 10.61 -0.06 1.88
CA PHE A 48 10.79 1.20 2.62
C PHE A 48 12.28 1.48 2.85
N ASN A 49 12.64 2.75 2.89
CA ASN A 49 14.01 3.20 3.19
C ASN A 49 14.43 2.94 4.65
N GLN A 50 13.46 2.73 5.53
CA GLN A 50 13.66 2.45 6.93
C GLN A 50 12.50 1.60 7.45
N ALA A 51 12.72 0.97 8.59
CA ALA A 51 11.69 0.18 9.24
C ALA A 51 10.50 1.06 9.70
N VAL A 52 9.30 0.68 9.27
CA VAL A 52 8.04 1.38 9.56
C VAL A 52 7.05 0.48 10.29
N LYS A 53 6.10 1.12 10.97
CA LYS A 53 4.92 0.51 11.58
C LYS A 53 3.73 0.78 10.69
N VAL A 54 3.10 -0.26 10.16
CA VAL A 54 1.90 -0.10 9.32
C VAL A 54 0.65 -0.26 10.20
N HIS A 55 -0.26 0.71 10.10
CA HIS A 55 -1.50 0.72 10.87
C HIS A 55 -2.71 0.45 9.98
N SER A 56 -2.78 1.12 8.82
CA SER A 56 -3.89 0.98 7.88
C SER A 56 -3.37 1.01 6.45
N LEU A 57 -4.10 0.37 5.54
CA LEU A 57 -3.86 0.43 4.11
C LEU A 57 -4.99 1.21 3.44
N LYS A 58 -4.67 2.06 2.49
CA LYS A 58 -5.65 2.72 1.63
C LYS A 58 -5.44 2.23 0.22
N VAL A 59 -6.51 1.70 -0.37
CA VAL A 59 -6.52 1.29 -1.76
C VAL A 59 -7.67 2.03 -2.42
N LYS A 60 -7.40 2.61 -3.57
CA LYS A 60 -8.38 3.27 -4.42
C LYS A 60 -8.40 2.59 -5.77
N GLY A 61 -9.57 2.30 -6.28
CA GLY A 61 -9.74 1.73 -7.61
C GLY A 61 -11.20 1.79 -8.05
N PRO A 62 -11.48 1.48 -9.31
CA PRO A 62 -12.84 1.38 -9.81
C PRO A 62 -13.58 0.23 -9.12
N MET A 63 -14.85 0.42 -8.79
CA MET A 63 -15.69 -0.62 -8.17
C MET A 63 -15.83 -1.88 -9.03
N ASP A 64 -15.66 -1.77 -10.36
CA ASP A 64 -15.77 -2.88 -11.29
C ASP A 64 -14.50 -3.71 -11.43
N LYS A 65 -13.31 -3.09 -11.29
CA LYS A 65 -12.02 -3.76 -11.52
C LYS A 65 -11.09 -3.73 -10.31
N GLY A 66 -11.55 -3.17 -9.19
CA GLY A 66 -10.74 -3.02 -8.00
C GLY A 66 -10.48 -4.37 -7.31
N PRO A 67 -9.39 -4.47 -6.54
CA PRO A 67 -9.03 -5.68 -5.83
C PRO A 67 -10.07 -6.00 -4.75
N LYS A 68 -10.38 -7.29 -4.60
CA LYS A 68 -11.27 -7.82 -3.57
C LYS A 68 -10.46 -8.47 -2.47
N THR A 69 -9.68 -9.49 -2.78
CA THR A 69 -8.86 -10.19 -1.78
C THR A 69 -7.40 -9.77 -1.90
N ILE A 70 -6.86 -9.18 -0.83
CA ILE A 70 -5.46 -8.78 -0.74
C ILE A 70 -4.78 -9.54 0.41
N LYS A 71 -3.80 -10.36 0.07
CA LYS A 71 -2.90 -11.01 1.02
C LYS A 71 -1.67 -10.16 1.24
N ILE A 72 -1.35 -9.87 2.50
CA ILE A 72 -0.23 -9.01 2.88
C ILE A 72 0.89 -9.86 3.44
N PHE A 73 2.08 -9.67 2.89
CA PHE A 73 3.34 -10.26 3.35
C PHE A 73 4.29 -9.14 3.75
N ILE A 74 5.15 -9.39 4.73
CA ILE A 74 6.17 -8.43 5.16
C ILE A 74 7.50 -9.13 5.39
N ASN A 75 8.58 -8.34 5.32
CA ASN A 75 9.95 -8.76 5.58
C ASN A 75 10.37 -10.01 4.79
N GLN A 76 9.91 -10.11 3.53
CA GLN A 76 10.32 -11.17 2.62
C GLN A 76 11.69 -10.85 2.03
N PRO A 77 12.57 -11.86 1.84
CA PRO A 77 13.92 -11.64 1.32
C PRO A 77 13.95 -11.29 -0.18
N ARG A 78 12.90 -11.70 -0.91
CA ARG A 78 12.71 -11.47 -2.35
C ARG A 78 11.22 -11.26 -2.65
N THR A 79 10.91 -10.65 -3.79
CA THR A 79 9.54 -10.58 -4.31
C THR A 79 8.98 -12.00 -4.46
N LEU A 80 7.80 -12.22 -3.88
CA LEU A 80 7.11 -13.51 -3.92
C LEU A 80 6.61 -13.78 -5.33
N ASP A 81 6.68 -15.04 -5.72
CA ASP A 81 6.06 -15.55 -6.94
C ASP A 81 4.59 -15.91 -6.63
N PHE A 82 3.71 -15.95 -7.63
CA PHE A 82 2.27 -16.25 -7.45
C PHE A 82 2.01 -17.57 -6.71
N ASP A 83 2.76 -18.63 -7.06
CA ASP A 83 2.66 -19.94 -6.40
C ASP A 83 3.00 -19.87 -4.90
N MET A 84 4.04 -19.11 -4.56
CA MET A 84 4.42 -18.88 -3.16
C MET A 84 3.39 -18.00 -2.45
N ALA A 85 2.86 -16.97 -3.10
CA ALA A 85 1.86 -16.09 -2.51
C ALA A 85 0.52 -16.82 -2.24
N GLU A 86 0.20 -17.85 -3.01
CA GLU A 86 -0.95 -18.72 -2.76
C GLU A 86 -0.71 -19.75 -1.66
N SER A 87 0.45 -20.41 -1.67
CA SER A 87 0.79 -21.49 -0.74
C SER A 87 1.29 -21.00 0.63
N CYS A 88 1.95 -19.84 0.70
CA CYS A 88 2.48 -19.30 1.94
C CYS A 88 1.39 -18.65 2.80
N SER A 89 1.57 -18.74 4.11
CA SER A 89 0.74 -18.03 5.08
C SER A 89 1.05 -16.53 5.02
N CYS A 90 0.07 -15.76 4.53
CA CYS A 90 0.12 -14.32 4.62
C CYS A 90 0.07 -13.86 6.09
N VAL A 91 0.64 -12.69 6.38
CA VAL A 91 0.60 -12.11 7.72
C VAL A 91 -0.80 -11.65 8.08
N GLN A 92 -1.50 -11.13 7.08
CA GLN A 92 -2.91 -10.79 7.15
C GLN A 92 -3.52 -10.87 5.76
N GLU A 93 -4.73 -11.42 5.69
CA GLU A 93 -5.60 -11.34 4.54
C GLU A 93 -6.63 -10.22 4.76
N LEU A 94 -6.87 -9.42 3.73
CA LEU A 94 -7.89 -8.40 3.68
C LEU A 94 -8.90 -8.75 2.60
N GLU A 95 -10.17 -8.66 2.95
CA GLU A 95 -11.27 -8.65 2.00
C GLU A 95 -11.81 -7.22 1.90
N LEU A 96 -11.64 -6.61 0.74
CA LEU A 96 -12.08 -5.25 0.45
C LEU A 96 -13.52 -5.27 -0.05
N SER A 97 -14.33 -4.35 0.48
CA SER A 97 -15.66 -4.07 -0.03
C SER A 97 -15.62 -2.96 -1.08
N PRO A 98 -16.66 -2.81 -1.92
CA PRO A 98 -16.73 -1.73 -2.91
C PRO A 98 -16.57 -0.33 -2.30
N GLY A 99 -17.04 -0.13 -1.05
CA GLY A 99 -16.85 1.12 -0.33
C GLY A 99 -15.40 1.38 0.12
N ASP A 100 -14.58 0.33 0.32
CA ASP A 100 -13.17 0.52 0.69
C ASP A 100 -12.34 1.06 -0.47
N LEU A 101 -12.71 0.69 -1.71
CA LEU A 101 -12.09 1.14 -2.95
C LEU A 101 -12.26 2.64 -3.24
N GLU A 102 -13.08 3.36 -2.47
CA GLU A 102 -13.15 4.82 -2.53
C GLU A 102 -11.92 5.51 -1.92
N GLY A 103 -10.98 4.75 -1.34
CA GLY A 103 -9.79 5.24 -0.65
C GLY A 103 -9.96 5.31 0.87
N ASN A 104 -10.90 4.54 1.42
CA ASN A 104 -11.10 4.44 2.85
C ASN A 104 -9.93 3.68 3.51
N PRO A 105 -9.47 4.10 4.70
CA PRO A 105 -8.40 3.41 5.41
C PRO A 105 -8.90 2.07 5.98
N VAL A 106 -8.36 0.98 5.47
CA VAL A 106 -8.60 -0.38 5.96
C VAL A 106 -7.63 -0.69 7.08
N ASN A 107 -8.14 -0.97 8.28
CA ASN A 107 -7.32 -1.19 9.46
C ASN A 107 -6.61 -2.56 9.39
N LEU A 108 -5.29 -2.54 9.52
CA LEU A 108 -4.48 -3.74 9.66
C LEU A 108 -4.31 -4.10 11.13
N ARG A 109 -3.90 -5.33 11.40
CA ARG A 109 -3.46 -5.78 12.73
C ARG A 109 -2.10 -5.20 13.04
N TYR A 110 -2.06 -3.93 13.43
CA TYR A 110 -0.85 -3.16 13.70
C TYR A 110 0.19 -3.91 14.58
N VAL A 111 -0.27 -4.80 15.47
CA VAL A 111 0.58 -5.67 16.31
C VAL A 111 1.52 -6.60 15.52
N LYS A 112 1.11 -7.02 14.31
CA LYS A 112 1.94 -7.83 13.40
C LYS A 112 2.85 -6.96 12.52
N PHE A 113 2.45 -5.71 12.29
CA PHE A 113 3.15 -4.75 11.44
C PHE A 113 3.93 -3.73 12.28
N GLN A 114 4.58 -4.17 13.36
CA GLN A 114 5.42 -3.32 14.22
C GLN A 114 6.80 -3.05 13.63
N ASN A 115 7.28 -3.91 12.74
CA ASN A 115 8.61 -3.79 12.15
C ASN A 115 8.58 -4.26 10.69
N VAL A 116 8.34 -3.33 9.77
CA VAL A 116 8.18 -3.61 8.34
C VAL A 116 9.27 -2.88 7.56
N ASN A 117 10.17 -3.62 6.91
CA ASN A 117 11.15 -3.07 5.97
C ASN A 117 10.69 -3.18 4.51
N ASN A 118 10.02 -4.28 4.19
CA ASN A 118 9.33 -4.46 2.91
C ASN A 118 7.94 -5.01 3.17
N ILE A 119 7.01 -4.66 2.29
CA ILE A 119 5.64 -5.14 2.28
C ILE A 119 5.30 -5.59 0.86
N GLN A 120 4.67 -6.76 0.75
CA GLN A 120 4.20 -7.28 -0.52
C GLN A 120 2.70 -7.49 -0.43
N LEU A 121 1.97 -6.95 -1.39
CA LEU A 121 0.53 -7.07 -1.51
C LEU A 121 0.26 -8.01 -2.68
N PHE A 122 -0.32 -9.17 -2.38
CA PHE A 122 -0.78 -10.10 -3.39
C PHE A 122 -2.29 -9.94 -3.54
N ILE A 123 -2.71 -9.48 -4.70
CA ILE A 123 -4.10 -9.38 -5.11
C ILE A 123 -4.44 -10.72 -5.74
N LYS A 124 -5.37 -11.44 -5.14
CA LYS A 124 -5.79 -12.77 -5.62
C LYS A 124 -6.95 -12.67 -6.61
N ASP A 125 -7.89 -11.77 -6.33
CA ASP A 125 -9.14 -11.61 -7.07
C ASP A 125 -9.64 -10.17 -6.98
N ASN A 126 -10.51 -9.79 -7.92
CA ASN A 126 -11.17 -8.49 -7.98
C ASN A 126 -12.66 -8.58 -7.64
N ILE A 127 -13.30 -7.43 -7.42
CA ILE A 127 -14.67 -7.37 -6.89
C ILE A 127 -15.71 -7.92 -7.87
N SER A 128 -15.57 -7.63 -9.17
CA SER A 128 -16.56 -8.04 -10.18
C SER A 128 -16.21 -9.33 -10.94
N GLY A 129 -15.08 -9.97 -10.64
CA GLY A 129 -14.59 -11.14 -11.39
C GLY A 129 -14.19 -10.81 -12.84
N ASN A 130 -13.65 -9.61 -13.09
CA ASN A 130 -13.10 -9.24 -14.39
C ASN A 130 -11.76 -9.94 -14.64
N ASP A 131 -11.34 -10.03 -15.90
CA ASP A 131 -10.04 -10.60 -16.25
C ASP A 131 -8.85 -9.71 -15.85
N VAL A 132 -9.10 -8.43 -15.53
CA VAL A 132 -8.05 -7.47 -15.16
C VAL A 132 -8.39 -6.75 -13.87
N THR A 133 -7.36 -6.50 -13.07
CA THR A 133 -7.45 -5.72 -11.84
C THR A 133 -6.83 -4.35 -12.06
N GLN A 134 -7.56 -3.31 -11.64
CA GLN A 134 -7.12 -1.92 -11.73
C GLN A 134 -7.05 -1.29 -10.34
N ILE A 135 -5.97 -0.59 -10.08
CA ILE A 135 -5.73 0.13 -8.83
C ILE A 135 -5.30 1.56 -9.17
N ASP A 136 -6.14 2.52 -8.85
CA ASP A 136 -5.86 3.93 -9.13
C ASP A 136 -4.83 4.50 -8.15
N HIS A 137 -4.90 4.09 -6.88
CA HIS A 137 -3.97 4.61 -5.87
C HIS A 137 -3.79 3.66 -4.69
N VAL A 138 -2.56 3.47 -4.24
CA VAL A 138 -2.24 2.73 -3.01
C VAL A 138 -1.45 3.63 -2.07
N ALA A 139 -1.95 3.78 -0.85
CA ALA A 139 -1.27 4.49 0.21
C ALA A 139 -1.18 3.63 1.48
N ILE A 140 0.00 3.60 2.07
CA ILE A 140 0.25 2.85 3.30
C ILE A 140 0.30 3.85 4.45
N ILE A 141 -0.58 3.67 5.43
CA ILE A 141 -0.71 4.56 6.58
C ILE A 141 -0.05 3.93 7.79
N GLY A 142 0.88 4.66 8.39
CA GLY A 142 1.67 4.16 9.49
C GLY A 142 2.54 5.22 10.15
N THR A 143 3.60 4.79 10.81
CA THR A 143 4.63 5.64 11.40
C THR A 143 6.01 4.98 11.29
N PRO A 144 7.09 5.72 11.00
CA PRO A 144 8.44 5.16 11.05
C PRO A 144 8.80 4.71 12.47
N ILE A 145 9.58 3.63 12.62
CA ILE A 145 9.84 3.02 13.94
C ILE A 145 10.69 3.91 14.84
N SER A 146 11.64 4.65 14.30
CA SER A 146 12.31 5.82 14.87
C SER A 146 13.67 5.95 14.20
N THR A 147 13.85 7.07 13.53
CA THR A 147 15.09 7.84 13.63
C THR A 147 14.63 9.20 14.11
N THR A 148 15.16 9.64 15.25
CA THR A 148 14.93 10.95 15.85
C THR A 148 14.81 12.03 14.77
N ASN A 149 13.60 12.55 14.53
CA ASN A 149 13.43 13.73 13.70
C ASN A 149 12.61 14.75 14.48
N MET A 150 13.35 15.61 15.19
CA MET A 150 12.91 16.81 15.91
C MET A 150 12.36 17.92 14.97
N GLY A 151 11.86 17.56 13.77
CA GLY A 151 11.47 18.49 12.72
C GLY A 151 9.96 18.71 12.54
N ASP A 152 9.10 17.77 12.95
CA ASP A 152 7.65 17.82 12.66
C ASP A 152 6.77 18.25 13.85
N PHE A 153 7.36 18.91 14.85
CA PHE A 153 6.56 19.82 15.67
C PHE A 153 6.28 21.05 14.82
N LYS A 154 5.14 21.05 14.12
CA LYS A 154 4.49 22.30 13.72
C LYS A 154 4.39 23.17 14.97
N ARG A 155 5.30 24.15 15.09
CA ARG A 155 5.12 25.29 15.99
C ARG A 155 3.75 25.85 15.67
N VAL A 156 2.78 25.58 16.53
CA VAL A 156 1.51 26.29 16.53
C VAL A 156 1.91 27.74 16.72
N ALA A 157 1.83 28.52 15.63
CA ALA A 157 2.23 29.92 15.63
C ALA A 157 1.52 30.58 16.81
N GLY A 158 2.30 31.07 17.77
CA GLY A 158 1.78 31.76 18.93
C GLY A 158 0.85 32.87 18.46
N LYS A 159 -0.41 32.82 18.91
CA LYS A 159 -1.25 34.00 18.84
C LYS A 159 -0.56 35.09 19.64
N LYS A 160 -0.12 36.10 18.92
CA LYS A 160 0.55 37.29 19.43
C LYS A 160 -0.48 38.09 20.23
N GLY A 161 -0.29 38.12 21.54
CA GLY A 161 -0.66 39.22 22.44
C GLY A 161 -2.15 39.42 22.71
N GLU A 162 -2.56 39.10 23.93
CA GLU A 162 -3.48 39.94 24.72
C GLU A 162 -2.94 39.96 26.15
N SER A 163 -2.00 40.87 26.39
CA SER A 163 -1.68 41.39 27.71
C SER A 163 -2.17 42.82 27.72
N HIS A 164 -3.26 43.07 28.43
CA HIS A 164 -3.52 44.15 29.38
C HIS A 164 -5.02 44.40 29.48
#